data_AF-A0A6C0DV54-F1
#
_entry.id   AF-A0A6C0DV54-F1
#
_cell.length_a   1.000
_cell.length_b   1.000
_cell.length_c   1.000
_cell.angle_alpha   90.00
_cell.angle_beta   90.00
_cell.angle_gamma   90.00
#
_symmetry.space_group_name_H-M   'P 1'
#
loop_
_entity.id
_entity.type
_entity.pdbx_description
1 polymer ?
#
loop_
_entity_poly.entity_id
_entity_poly.type
_entity_poly.pdbx_seq_one_letter_code
_entity_poly.pdbx_strand_id
1 'polypeptide(L)'
;MATAPNIPYNFDYIVDYSTFPDSNRLYRKCIRELFYMSSEITPEMDGLDEETIDELLYDEITVNTVLGLLYSATCNDPLFQQLYDLGAGAFFSTDRTIGQVVLLSFDYLTYFHPCLQDFFREPGLWNHENIHYLTLKNKLS
;
A
#
# COMPACT_ATOMS: atom_id res chain seq x y z
N MET A 1 14.02 -11.06 -20.71
CA MET A 1 13.59 -10.47 -19.43
C MET A 1 12.52 -9.44 -19.77
N ALA A 2 11.28 -9.65 -19.33
CA ALA A 2 10.24 -8.62 -19.47
C ALA A 2 10.65 -7.46 -18.56
N THR A 3 10.69 -6.25 -19.11
CA THR A 3 10.82 -5.02 -18.30
C THR A 3 9.66 -4.98 -17.32
N ALA A 4 9.95 -4.81 -16.03
CA ALA A 4 8.90 -4.64 -15.02
C ALA A 4 7.96 -3.51 -15.48
N PRO A 5 6.63 -3.67 -15.38
CA PRO A 5 5.70 -2.63 -15.76
C PRO A 5 6.02 -1.33 -15.01
N ASN A 6 5.90 -0.19 -15.70
CA ASN A 6 6.03 1.12 -15.06
C ASN A 6 4.79 1.36 -14.20
N ILE A 7 4.87 0.97 -12.93
CA ILE A 7 3.79 1.16 -11.96
C ILE A 7 3.98 2.55 -11.35
N PRO A 8 3.01 3.49 -11.48
CA PRO A 8 3.11 4.82 -10.90
C PRO A 8 2.83 4.77 -9.39
N TYR A 9 3.76 4.14 -8.67
CA TYR A 9 3.76 3.98 -7.22
C TYR A 9 5.11 4.42 -6.68
N ASN A 10 5.10 5.20 -5.60
CA ASN A 10 6.31 5.79 -5.04
C ASN A 10 7.05 4.78 -4.13
N PHE A 11 7.86 3.93 -4.75
CA PHE A 11 8.70 2.99 -4.02
C PHE A 11 9.88 3.64 -3.26
N ASP A 12 10.14 4.95 -3.43
CA ASP A 12 11.19 5.68 -2.67
C ASP A 12 10.66 6.24 -1.34
N TYR A 13 9.35 6.27 -1.16
CA TYR A 13 8.73 6.89 0.00
C TYR A 13 8.95 6.04 1.26
N ILE A 14 9.25 6.69 2.38
CA ILE A 14 9.37 6.02 3.68
C ILE A 14 8.04 6.13 4.39
N VAL A 15 7.37 4.99 4.57
CA VAL A 15 6.11 4.91 5.31
C VAL A 15 6.41 4.88 6.82
N ASP A 16 6.31 6.03 7.47
CA ASP A 16 6.40 6.16 8.91
C ASP A 16 5.34 7.12 9.44
N TYR A 17 4.47 6.62 10.31
CA TYR A 17 3.47 7.38 11.07
C TYR A 17 3.57 7.09 12.57
N SER A 18 4.75 6.64 13.03
CA SER A 18 5.05 6.37 14.45
C SER A 18 5.43 7.62 15.24
N THR A 19 5.83 8.68 14.55
CA THR A 19 6.19 9.97 15.14
C THR A 19 4.97 10.91 15.17
N PHE A 20 4.66 11.51 16.34
CA PHE A 20 3.67 12.59 16.55
C PHE A 20 2.19 12.20 16.78
N PRO A 21 1.37 13.07 17.43
CA PRO A 21 0.11 12.66 18.06
C PRO A 21 -1.07 12.43 17.08
N ASP A 22 -0.90 12.62 15.78
CA ASP A 22 -1.95 12.44 14.77
C ASP A 22 -1.50 11.49 13.66
N SER A 23 -1.55 10.19 13.97
CA SER A 23 -1.17 9.11 13.07
C SER A 23 -2.14 8.97 11.89
N ASN A 24 -3.41 9.34 12.05
CA ASN A 24 -4.41 9.26 10.99
C ASN A 24 -4.07 10.20 9.84
N ARG A 25 -3.74 11.46 10.15
CA ARG A 25 -3.31 12.43 9.15
C ARG A 25 -2.02 12.00 8.44
N LEU A 26 -1.07 11.45 9.18
CA LEU A 26 0.18 10.95 8.61
C LEU A 26 -0.04 9.75 7.69
N TYR A 27 -0.93 8.84 8.05
CA TYR A 27 -1.31 7.73 7.19
C TYR A 27 -1.96 8.20 5.88
N ARG A 28 -2.92 9.13 5.94
CA ARG A 28 -3.53 9.71 4.72
C ARG A 28 -2.48 10.36 3.82
N LYS A 29 -1.55 11.11 4.41
CA LYS A 29 -0.40 11.66 3.68
C LYS A 29 0.44 10.57 3.03
N CYS A 30 0.78 9.50 3.74
CA CYS A 30 1.55 8.38 3.18
C CYS A 30 0.84 7.79 1.96
N ILE A 31 -0.47 7.54 2.06
CA ILE A 31 -1.27 7.03 0.95
C ILE A 31 -1.20 8.00 -0.25
N ARG A 32 -1.39 9.31 -0.05
CA ARG A 32 -1.27 10.28 -1.16
C ARG A 32 0.10 10.25 -1.84
N GLU A 33 1.18 10.20 -1.06
CA GLU A 33 2.56 10.17 -1.57
C GLU A 33 2.90 8.86 -2.29
N LEU A 34 2.41 7.73 -1.78
CA LEU A 34 2.61 6.41 -2.37
C LEU A 34 1.94 6.29 -3.75
N PHE A 35 0.76 6.88 -3.91
CA PHE A 35 -0.04 6.77 -5.12
C PHE A 35 0.06 7.99 -6.05
N TYR A 36 0.93 8.96 -5.72
CA TYR A 36 1.04 10.24 -6.44
C TYR A 36 -0.31 10.94 -6.66
N MET A 37 -1.15 10.96 -5.62
CA MET A 37 -2.48 11.59 -5.73
C MET A 37 -2.37 13.10 -5.92
N SER A 38 -3.21 13.64 -6.79
CA SER A 38 -3.39 15.09 -6.93
C SER A 38 -4.29 15.63 -5.82
N SER A 39 -4.00 16.84 -5.35
CA SER A 39 -4.76 17.53 -4.31
C SER A 39 -4.98 18.99 -4.74
N GLU A 40 -5.86 19.22 -5.70
CA GLU A 40 -6.25 20.58 -6.09
C GLU A 40 -7.39 21.09 -5.20
N ILE A 41 -7.06 21.93 -4.22
CA ILE A 41 -8.05 22.57 -3.35
C ILE A 41 -8.78 23.66 -4.11
N THR A 42 -10.11 23.67 -4.05
CA THR A 42 -10.96 24.65 -4.71
C THR A 42 -11.64 25.58 -3.69
N PRO A 43 -12.11 26.78 -4.10
CA PRO A 43 -12.80 27.71 -3.19
C PRO A 43 -14.06 27.14 -2.52
N GLU A 44 -14.71 26.14 -3.15
CA GLU A 44 -15.88 25.44 -2.59
C GLU A 44 -15.55 24.63 -1.32
N MET A 45 -14.27 24.39 -1.05
CA MET A 45 -13.78 23.66 0.12
C MET A 45 -13.44 24.57 1.29
N ASP A 46 -13.65 25.89 1.17
CA ASP A 46 -13.38 26.85 2.25
C ASP A 46 -14.28 26.59 3.46
N GLY A 47 -13.67 26.56 4.65
CA GLY A 47 -14.35 26.27 5.92
C GLY A 47 -14.62 24.78 6.21
N LEU A 48 -14.25 23.85 5.32
CA LEU A 48 -14.24 22.42 5.63
C LEU A 48 -13.01 22.06 6.47
N ASP A 49 -13.12 21.02 7.29
CA ASP A 49 -11.99 20.49 8.04
C ASP A 49 -11.04 19.66 7.13
N GLU A 50 -9.81 19.45 7.60
CA GLU A 50 -8.76 18.76 6.83
C GLU A 50 -9.14 17.32 6.43
N GLU A 51 -9.93 16.61 7.24
CA GLU A 51 -10.31 15.23 6.96
C GLU A 51 -11.40 15.17 5.88
N THR A 52 -12.41 16.03 5.98
CA THR A 52 -13.43 16.18 4.94
C THR A 52 -12.81 16.59 3.60
N ILE A 53 -11.83 17.51 3.61
CA ILE A 53 -11.12 17.90 2.37
C ILE A 53 -10.34 16.72 1.79
N ASP A 54 -9.67 15.93 2.63
CA ASP A 54 -8.94 14.75 2.19
C ASP A 54 -9.87 13.72 1.54
N GLU A 55 -11.02 13.42 2.17
CA GLU A 55 -12.03 12.52 1.62
C GLU A 55 -12.56 12.99 0.26
N LEU A 56 -12.82 14.29 0.10
CA LEU A 56 -13.29 14.87 -1.17
C LEU A 56 -12.24 14.84 -2.28
N LEU A 57 -10.95 14.97 -1.92
CA LEU A 57 -9.82 14.95 -2.84
C LEU A 57 -9.20 13.56 -3.01
N TYR A 58 -9.86 12.50 -2.56
CA TYR A 58 -9.35 11.15 -2.70
C TYR A 58 -9.45 10.68 -4.17
N ASP A 59 -8.30 10.46 -4.81
CA ASP A 59 -8.23 10.01 -6.20
C ASP A 59 -8.42 8.50 -6.32
N GLU A 60 -9.67 8.05 -6.19
CA GLU A 60 -10.05 6.65 -6.28
C GLU A 60 -9.62 6.00 -7.61
N ILE A 61 -9.66 6.74 -8.72
CA ILE A 61 -9.34 6.22 -10.06
C ILE A 61 -7.85 5.85 -10.12
N THR A 62 -6.99 6.77 -9.67
CA THR A 62 -5.54 6.52 -9.63
C THR A 62 -5.22 5.37 -8.69
N VAL A 63 -5.82 5.35 -7.49
CA VAL A 63 -5.61 4.26 -6.51
C VAL A 63 -5.97 2.91 -7.10
N ASN A 64 -7.21 2.75 -7.58
CA ASN A 64 -7.69 1.48 -8.11
C ASN A 64 -6.84 1.01 -9.31
N THR A 65 -6.41 1.95 -10.15
CA THR A 65 -5.52 1.64 -11.29
C THR A 65 -4.17 1.11 -10.81
N VAL A 66 -3.52 1.81 -9.88
CA VAL A 66 -2.20 1.42 -9.35
C VAL A 66 -2.29 0.10 -8.56
N LEU A 67 -3.35 -0.09 -7.77
CA LEU A 67 -3.59 -1.36 -7.07
C LEU A 67 -3.74 -2.54 -8.01
N GLY A 68 -4.50 -2.37 -9.09
CA GLY A 68 -4.66 -3.39 -10.13
C GLY A 68 -3.33 -3.74 -10.80
N LEU A 69 -2.47 -2.75 -11.04
CA LEU A 69 -1.12 -2.96 -11.59
C LEU A 69 -0.20 -3.69 -10.62
N LEU A 70 -0.18 -3.26 -9.34
CA LEU A 70 0.57 -3.94 -8.28
C LEU A 70 0.13 -5.40 -8.15
N TYR A 71 -1.18 -5.64 -8.06
CA TYR A 71 -1.73 -6.99 -7.95
C TYR A 71 -1.37 -7.84 -9.16
N SER A 72 -1.52 -7.30 -10.37
CA SER A 72 -1.18 -8.03 -11.60
C SER A 72 0.30 -8.43 -11.66
N ALA A 73 1.18 -7.62 -11.08
CA ALA A 73 2.61 -7.89 -11.01
C ALA A 73 3.00 -8.90 -9.91
N THR A 74 2.22 -8.98 -8.82
CA THR A 74 2.56 -9.82 -7.65
C THR A 74 1.68 -11.06 -7.49
N CYS A 75 0.52 -11.15 -8.16
CA CYS A 75 -0.48 -12.20 -7.90
C CYS A 75 -0.01 -13.62 -8.22
N ASN A 76 1.03 -13.78 -9.03
CA ASN A 76 1.65 -15.07 -9.36
C ASN A 76 2.88 -15.39 -8.51
N ASP A 77 3.35 -14.45 -7.68
CA ASP A 77 4.46 -14.67 -6.76
C ASP A 77 3.98 -15.46 -5.53
N PRO A 78 4.60 -16.61 -5.20
CA PRO A 78 4.14 -17.46 -4.09
C PRO A 78 4.19 -16.78 -2.72
N LEU A 79 5.15 -15.87 -2.49
CA LEU A 79 5.28 -15.20 -1.20
C LEU A 79 4.17 -14.14 -1.05
N PHE A 80 3.89 -13.37 -2.09
CA PHE A 80 2.75 -12.45 -2.10
C PHE A 80 1.40 -13.18 -2.03
N GLN A 81 1.23 -14.31 -2.72
CA GLN A 81 0.02 -15.12 -2.57
C GLN A 81 -0.22 -15.51 -1.10
N GLN A 82 0.83 -15.95 -0.39
CA GLN A 82 0.71 -16.26 1.03
C GLN A 82 0.32 -15.04 1.87
N LEU A 83 0.96 -13.88 1.64
CA LEU A 83 0.62 -12.65 2.36
C LEU A 83 -0.82 -12.20 2.08
N TYR A 84 -1.29 -12.28 0.83
CA TYR A 84 -2.66 -11.95 0.46
C TYR A 84 -3.67 -12.92 1.05
N ASP A 85 -3.38 -14.23 1.06
CA ASP A 85 -4.24 -15.23 1.70
C ASP A 85 -4.38 -14.97 3.21
N LEU A 86 -3.27 -14.62 3.89
CA LEU A 86 -3.28 -14.26 5.30
C LEU A 86 -4.09 -12.98 5.56
N GLY A 87 -3.86 -11.93 4.76
CA GLY A 87 -4.60 -10.67 4.86
C GLY A 87 -6.10 -10.85 4.61
N ALA A 88 -6.48 -11.63 3.60
CA ALA A 88 -7.88 -11.94 3.31
C ALA A 88 -8.53 -12.75 4.44
N GLY A 89 -7.78 -13.70 5.01
CA GLY A 89 -8.23 -14.54 6.13
C GLY A 89 -8.60 -13.74 7.38
N ALA A 90 -7.91 -12.62 7.65
CA ALA A 90 -8.25 -11.70 8.75
C ALA A 90 -9.66 -11.09 8.64
N PHE A 91 -10.23 -11.10 7.43
CA PHE A 91 -11.59 -10.63 7.12
C PHE A 91 -12.53 -11.77 6.69
N PHE A 92 -12.19 -13.02 7.04
CA PHE A 92 -12.95 -14.23 6.67
C PHE A 92 -13.16 -14.39 5.16
N SER A 93 -12.21 -13.89 4.36
CA SER A 93 -12.23 -13.95 2.91
C SER A 93 -11.12 -14.86 2.37
N THR A 94 -11.35 -15.42 1.19
CA THR A 94 -10.33 -16.11 0.38
C THR A 94 -9.96 -15.32 -0.88
N ASP A 95 -10.52 -14.12 -1.05
CA ASP A 95 -10.21 -13.24 -2.17
C ASP A 95 -8.90 -12.48 -1.90
N ARG A 96 -7.88 -12.80 -2.68
CA ARG A 96 -6.54 -12.19 -2.56
C ARG A 96 -6.52 -10.70 -2.90
N THR A 97 -7.49 -10.19 -3.64
CA THR A 97 -7.62 -8.74 -3.88
C THR A 97 -8.04 -8.03 -2.60
N ILE A 98 -8.93 -8.65 -1.80
CA ILE A 98 -9.23 -8.17 -0.43
C ILE A 98 -7.97 -8.24 0.42
N GLY A 99 -7.21 -9.34 0.33
CA GLY A 99 -5.92 -9.47 0.99
C GLY A 99 -4.97 -8.30 0.70
N GLN A 100 -4.79 -7.94 -0.57
CA GLN A 100 -3.96 -6.81 -0.96
C GLN A 100 -4.43 -5.48 -0.32
N VAL A 101 -5.74 -5.22 -0.34
CA VAL A 101 -6.31 -3.99 0.25
C VAL A 101 -6.08 -3.97 1.77
N VAL A 102 -6.22 -5.11 2.45
CA VAL A 102 -5.94 -5.23 3.89
C VAL A 102 -4.48 -4.88 4.20
N LEU A 103 -3.54 -5.35 3.38
CA LEU A 103 -2.11 -5.07 3.58
C LEU A 103 -1.74 -3.59 3.37
N LEU A 104 -2.60 -2.80 2.75
CA LEU A 104 -2.44 -1.34 2.60
C LEU A 104 -3.09 -0.54 3.72
N SER A 105 -3.83 -1.20 4.61
CA SER A 105 -4.47 -0.52 5.73
C SER A 105 -3.44 0.01 6.73
N PHE A 106 -3.91 0.91 7.61
CA PHE A 106 -3.11 1.54 8.66
C PHE A 106 -2.27 0.55 9.48
N ASP A 107 -2.77 -0.66 9.74
CA ASP A 107 -2.06 -1.63 10.60
C ASP A 107 -0.88 -2.33 9.90
N TYR A 108 -0.89 -2.37 8.56
CA TYR A 108 0.01 -3.20 7.78
C TYR A 108 0.87 -2.43 6.78
N LEU A 109 0.50 -1.20 6.40
CA LEU A 109 1.17 -0.44 5.34
C LEU A 109 2.69 -0.29 5.56
N THR A 110 3.12 0.05 6.78
CA THR A 110 4.55 0.14 7.13
C THR A 110 5.33 -1.17 6.96
N TYR A 111 4.66 -2.32 7.02
CA TYR A 111 5.27 -3.64 6.83
C TYR A 111 5.15 -4.14 5.38
N PHE A 112 4.06 -3.77 4.70
CA PHE A 112 3.80 -4.19 3.34
C PHE A 112 4.58 -3.40 2.29
N HIS A 113 4.73 -2.08 2.49
CA HIS A 113 5.46 -1.25 1.55
C HIS A 113 6.92 -1.72 1.33
N PRO A 114 7.71 -2.07 2.38
CA PRO A 114 9.04 -2.63 2.18
C PRO A 114 9.08 -3.95 1.40
N CYS A 115 8.05 -4.80 1.51
CA CYS A 115 7.96 -6.01 0.69
C CYS A 115 7.86 -5.67 -0.80
N LEU A 116 7.09 -4.63 -1.15
CA LEU A 116 6.98 -4.14 -2.51
C LEU A 116 8.32 -3.54 -2.98
N GLN A 117 9.01 -2.78 -2.14
CA GLN A 117 10.33 -2.23 -2.46
C GLN A 117 11.33 -3.33 -2.82
N ASP A 118 11.46 -4.35 -1.96
CA ASP A 118 12.37 -5.47 -2.17
C ASP A 118 12.04 -6.23 -3.47
N PHE A 119 10.75 -6.50 -3.72
CA PHE A 119 10.32 -7.22 -4.92
C PHE A 119 10.62 -6.46 -6.22
N PHE A 120 10.29 -5.17 -6.29
CA PHE A 120 10.38 -4.40 -7.52
C PHE A 120 11.79 -3.83 -7.80
N ARG A 121 12.60 -3.61 -6.76
CA ARG A 121 13.90 -2.93 -6.88
C ARG A 121 15.09 -3.84 -6.68
N GLU A 122 14.96 -4.82 -5.79
CA GLU A 122 16.03 -5.72 -5.43
C GLU A 122 15.59 -7.19 -5.56
N PRO A 123 15.24 -7.68 -6.77
CA PRO A 123 14.67 -9.03 -6.93
C PRO A 123 15.54 -10.16 -6.37
N GLY A 124 16.85 -9.94 -6.21
CA GLY A 124 17.76 -10.89 -5.57
C GLY A 124 17.55 -11.04 -4.05
N LEU A 125 16.94 -10.04 -3.39
CA LEU A 125 16.57 -10.07 -1.98
C LEU A 125 15.18 -10.66 -1.73
N TRP A 126 14.31 -10.74 -2.74
CA TRP A 126 12.96 -11.28 -2.58
C TRP A 126 12.97 -12.80 -2.58
N ASN A 127 12.93 -13.39 -1.39
CA ASN A 127 12.89 -14.83 -1.17
C ASN A 127 12.31 -15.14 0.23
N HIS A 128 12.26 -16.42 0.59
CA HIS A 128 11.65 -16.89 1.84
C HIS A 128 12.42 -16.47 3.12
N GLU A 129 13.66 -16.01 2.99
CA GLU A 129 14.49 -15.46 4.08
C GLU A 129 14.44 -13.94 4.14
N ASN A 130 13.69 -13.29 3.23
CA ASN A 130 13.56 -11.83 3.19
C ASN A 130 12.99 -11.30 4.51
N ILE A 131 13.70 -10.34 5.12
CA ILE A 131 13.36 -9.81 6.44
C ILE A 131 11.98 -9.14 6.45
N HIS A 132 11.65 -8.34 5.43
CA HIS A 132 10.37 -7.62 5.36
C HIS A 132 9.19 -8.59 5.18
N TYR A 133 9.35 -9.60 4.34
CA TYR A 133 8.37 -10.68 4.17
C TYR A 133 8.13 -11.42 5.49
N LEU A 134 9.20 -11.83 6.20
CA LEU A 134 9.08 -12.53 7.47
C LEU A 134 8.43 -11.65 8.54
N THR A 135 8.79 -10.37 8.61
CA THR A 135 8.18 -9.41 9.54
C THR A 135 6.69 -9.25 9.29
N LEU A 136 6.27 -9.03 8.04
CA LEU A 136 4.85 -8.89 7.72
C LEU A 136 4.07 -10.19 7.97
N LYS A 137 4.63 -11.34 7.57
CA LYS A 137 4.00 -12.65 7.80
C LYS A 137 3.75 -12.90 9.28
N ASN A 138 4.73 -12.59 10.14
CA ASN A 138 4.58 -12.71 11.59
C ASN A 138 3.56 -11.73 12.17
N LYS A 139 3.39 -10.56 11.56
CA LYS A 139 2.38 -9.57 11.97
C LYS A 139 0.94 -10.01 11.63
N LEU A 140 0.78 -10.83 10.59
CA LEU A 140 -0.51 -11.36 10.12
C LEU A 140 -0.93 -12.69 10.79
N SER A 141 -0.01 -13.35 11.51
CA SER A 141 -0.23 -14.65 12.17
C SER A 141 -0.50 -14.48 13.66
#